data_AF-A0A1T5KPM0-F1
#
_entry.id   AF-A0A1T5KPM0-F1
#
_cell.length_a   1.000
_cell.length_b   1.000
_cell.length_c   1.000
_cell.angle_alpha   90.00
_cell.angle_beta   90.00
_cell.angle_gamma   90.00
#
_symmetry.space_group_name_H-M   'P 1'
#
loop_
_entity.id
_entity.type
_entity.pdbx_description
1 polymer ?
#
loop_
_entity_poly.entity_id
_entity_poly.type
_entity_poly.pdbx_seq_one_letter_code
_entity_poly.pdbx_strand_id
1 'polypeptide(L)' 'MKNRITKIQIATIIAFIAYAIWERAVYIWAEKLPKSDPIIRVDLVMIYPVLFILLIISFVQLWKQLGKKK' A
#
# COMPACT_ATOMS: atom_id res chain seq x y z
N MET A 1 -17.06 -20.92 -11.57
CA MET A 1 -16.12 -20.59 -10.46
C MET A 1 -16.19 -19.11 -10.19
N LYS A 2 -16.65 -18.70 -9.00
CA LYS A 2 -16.75 -17.27 -8.65
C LYS A 2 -15.34 -16.80 -8.30
N ASN A 3 -14.73 -15.95 -9.14
CA ASN A 3 -13.49 -15.24 -8.80
C ASN A 3 -13.78 -14.31 -7.61
N ARG A 4 -13.81 -14.86 -6.39
CA ARG A 4 -13.98 -14.06 -5.18
C ARG A 4 -12.65 -13.40 -4.88
N ILE A 5 -12.60 -12.09 -5.07
CA ILE A 5 -11.56 -11.26 -4.47
C ILE A 5 -11.52 -11.59 -2.99
N THR A 6 -10.34 -11.95 -2.50
CA THR A 6 -10.16 -12.31 -1.10
C THR A 6 -10.22 -11.05 -0.24
N LYS A 7 -10.71 -11.16 1.00
CA LYS A 7 -10.78 -10.00 1.92
C LYS A 7 -9.42 -9.30 2.08
N ILE A 8 -8.32 -10.06 1.97
CA ILE A 8 -6.94 -9.56 2.02
C ILE A 8 -6.56 -8.76 0.76
N GLN A 9 -6.98 -9.19 -0.42
CA GLN A 9 -6.79 -8.41 -1.65
C GLN A 9 -7.56 -7.08 -1.60
N ILE A 10 -8.79 -7.09 -1.07
CA ILE A 10 -9.56 -5.85 -0.84
C ILE A 10 -8.82 -4.95 0.15
N ALA A 11 -8.34 -5.50 1.27
CA ALA A 11 -7.56 -4.74 2.26
C ALA A 11 -6.26 -4.18 1.65
N THR A 12 -5.59 -4.93 0.78
CA THR A 12 -4.38 -4.49 0.08
C THR A 12 -4.71 -3.32 -0.85
N ILE A 13 -5.78 -3.40 -1.63
CA ILE A 13 -6.24 -2.30 -2.50
C ILE A 13 -6.57 -1.05 -1.67
N ILE A 14 -7.31 -1.21 -0.56
CA ILE A 14 -7.63 -0.10 0.34
C ILE A 14 -6.36 0.52 0.94
N ALA A 15 -5.39 -0.30 1.34
CA ALA A 15 -4.11 0.18 1.88
C ALA A 15 -3.33 1.01 0.84
N PHE A 16 -3.31 0.58 -0.42
CA PHE A 16 -2.70 1.36 -1.52
C PHE A 16 -3.43 2.69 -1.75
N ILE A 17 -4.77 2.70 -1.73
CA ILE A 17 -5.56 3.94 -1.88
C ILE A 17 -5.29 4.89 -0.70
N ALA A 18 -5.30 4.38 0.53
CA ALA A 18 -5.02 5.17 1.72
C ALA A 18 -3.60 5.75 1.69
N TYR A 19 -2.61 4.98 1.24
CA TYR A 19 -1.25 5.46 1.03
C TYR A 19 -1.18 6.58 -0.02
N ALA A 20 -1.87 6.43 -1.16
CA ALA A 20 -1.90 7.47 -2.18
C ALA A 20 -2.52 8.78 -1.68
N ILE A 21 -3.57 8.70 -0.85
CA ILE A 21 -4.18 9.86 -0.19
C ILE A 21 -3.20 10.50 0.79
N TRP A 22 -2.52 9.69 1.61
CA TRP A 22 -1.50 10.17 2.53
C TRP A 22 -0.36 10.90 1.82
N GLU A 23 0.14 10.34 0.71
CA GLU A 23 1.20 10.96 -0.08
C GLU A 23 0.78 12.32 -0.64
N ARG A 24 -0.48 12.45 -1.10
CA ARG A 24 -1.03 13.74 -1.53
C ARG A 24 -1.13 14.75 -0.39
N ALA A 25 -1.56 14.31 0.80
CA ALA A 25 -1.62 15.18 1.99
C ALA A 25 -0.22 15.65 2.40
N VAL A 26 0.78 14.76 2.39
CA VAL A 26 2.18 15.11 2.68
C VAL A 26 2.74 16.05 1.62
N TYR A 27 2.43 15.85 0.34
CA TYR A 27 2.85 16.74 -0.74
C TYR A 27 2.29 18.16 -0.56
N ILE A 28 0.98 18.29 -0.29
CA ILE A 28 0.33 19.59 -0.03
C ILE A 28 0.90 20.26 1.23
N TRP A 29 1.21 19.47 2.26
CA TRP A 29 1.85 19.96 3.47
C TRP A 29 3.28 20.44 3.18
N ALA A 30 4.02 19.70 2.35
CA ALA A 30 5.38 20.04 1.96
C ALA A 30 5.48 21.35 1.17
N GLU A 31 4.53 21.61 0.28
CA GLU A 31 4.46 22.87 -0.49
C GLU A 31 4.27 24.11 0.40
N LYS A 32 3.74 23.94 1.62
CA LYS A 32 3.50 25.04 2.57
C LYS A 32 4.65 25.31 3.53
N LEU A 33 5.69 24.46 3.53
CA LEU A 33 6.83 24.61 4.43
C LEU A 33 7.90 25.54 3.84
N PRO A 34 8.55 26.37 4.66
CA PRO A 34 9.70 27.15 4.23
C PRO A 34 10.84 26.21 3.79
N LYS A 35 11.59 26.61 2.75
CA LYS A 35 12.71 25.81 2.18
C LYS A 35 13.79 25.41 3.19
N SER A 36 13.81 26.07 4.35
CA SER A 36 14.75 25.86 5.45
C SER A 36 14.45 24.60 6.27
N ASP A 37 13.22 24.06 6.20
CA ASP A 37 12.78 22.93 7.02
C ASP A 37 12.63 21.66 6.17
N PRO A 38 13.69 20.84 6.06
CA PRO A 38 13.60 19.58 5.33
C PRO A 38 12.66 18.61 6.03
N ILE A 39 11.73 18.05 5.27
CA ILE A 39 10.75 17.09 5.77
C ILE A 39 11.41 15.73 5.92
N ILE A 40 11.59 15.29 7.16
CA ILE A 40 12.06 13.94 7.47
C ILE A 40 10.89 12.96 7.27
N ARG A 41 10.94 12.18 6.19
CA ARG A 41 9.91 11.21 5.80
C ARG A 41 9.98 9.90 6.60
N VAL A 42 9.92 9.99 7.93
CA VAL A 42 9.91 8.81 8.82
C VAL A 42 8.71 7.90 8.53
N ASP A 43 7.61 8.50 8.09
CA ASP A 43 6.40 7.80 7.64
C ASP A 43 6.68 6.76 6.54
N LEU A 44 7.58 7.04 5.59
CA LEU A 44 7.92 6.09 4.51
C LEU A 44 8.60 4.83 5.04
N VAL A 45 9.46 4.97 6.07
CA VAL A 45 10.17 3.86 6.70
C VAL A 45 9.20 2.89 7.36
N MET A 46 8.08 3.39 7.89
CA MET A 46 7.04 2.57 8.52
C MET A 46 6.04 2.01 7.49
N ILE A 47 5.64 2.80 6.49
CA ILE A 47 4.57 2.43 5.56
C ILE A 47 5.05 1.42 4.50
N TYR A 48 6.27 1.56 3.98
CA TYR A 48 6.78 0.69 2.92
C TYR A 48 6.89 -0.78 3.33
N PRO A 49 7.40 -1.15 4.51
CA PRO A 49 7.41 -2.55 4.95
C PRO A 49 6.01 -3.15 5.04
N VAL A 50 5.03 -2.38 5.53
CA VAL A 50 3.64 -2.84 5.66
C VAL A 50 3.01 -3.09 4.28
N LEU A 51 3.15 -2.15 3.35
CA LEU A 51 2.67 -2.32 1.98
C LEU A 51 3.35 -3.48 1.27
N PHE A 52 4.66 -3.65 1.49
CA PHE A 52 5.42 -4.75 0.91
C PHE A 52 4.95 -6.12 1.39
N ILE A 53 4.69 -6.27 2.70
CA ILE A 53 4.14 -7.49 3.28
C ILE A 53 2.75 -7.78 2.70
N LEU A 54 1.86 -6.78 2.63
CA LEU A 54 0.52 -6.94 2.04
C LEU A 54 0.58 -7.36 0.57
N LEU A 55 1.54 -6.83 -0.18
CA LEU A 55 1.77 -7.18 -1.57
C LEU A 55 2.25 -8.63 -1.71
N ILE A 56 3.21 -9.08 -0.88
CA ILE A 56 3.67 -10.47 -0.85
C ILE A 56 2.53 -11.42 -0.52
N ILE A 57 1.75 -11.12 0.52
CA ILE A 57 0.62 -11.97 0.92
C ILE A 57 -0.39 -12.08 -0.22
N SER A 58 -0.73 -10.95 -0.86
CA SER A 58 -1.63 -10.95 -2.02
C SER A 58 -1.09 -11.79 -3.19
N PHE A 59 0.21 -11.74 -3.45
CA PHE A 59 0.85 -12.51 -4.51
C PHE A 59 0.88 -14.01 -4.23
N VAL A 60 1.25 -14.41 -3.01
CA VAL A 60 1.21 -15.82 -2.56
C VAL A 60 -0.21 -16.37 -2.64
N GLN A 61 -1.20 -15.56 -2.26
CA GLN A 61 -2.61 -15.96 -2.30
C GLN A 61 -3.10 -16.14 -3.74
N LEU A 62 -2.67 -15.29 -4.67
CA LEU A 62 -2.94 -15.44 -6.10
C LEU A 62 -2.30 -16.71 -6.67
N TRP A 63 -1.03 -16.99 -6.35
CA TRP A 63 -0.35 -18.20 -6.79
C TRP A 63 -1.03 -19.48 -6.29
N LYS A 64 -1.45 -19.53 -5.02
CA LYS A 64 -2.21 -20.66 -4.47
C LYS A 64 -3.55 -20.87 -5.19
N GLN A 65 -4.23 -19.79 -5.59
CA GLN A 65 -5.47 -19.90 -6.36
C GLN A 65 -5.23 -20.43 -7.78
N LEU A 66 -4.15 -20.01 -8.43
CA LEU A 66 -3.78 -20.49 -9.76
C LEU A 66 -3.37 -21.97 -9.73
N GLY A 67 -2.63 -22.40 -8.70
CA GLY A 67 -2.22 -23.80 -8.53
C GLY A 67 -3.38 -24.77 -8.24
N LYS A 68 -4.42 -24.33 -7.52
CA LYS A 68 -5.64 -25.13 -7.28
C LYS A 68 -6.56 -25.27 -8.50
N LYS A 69 -6.30 -24.50 -9.57
CA LYS A 69 -7.09 -24.50 -10.80
C LYS A 69 -6.58 -25.53 -11.83
N LYS A 70 -5.46 -26.18 -11.53
CA LYS A 70 -4.81 -27.24 -12.31
C LYS A 70 -5.09 -28.59 -11.64
#